data_AF-A0A0F8XNS7-F1
#
_entry.id   AF-A0A0F8XNS7-F1
#
_cell.length_a   1.000
_cell.length_b   1.000
_cell.length_c   1.000
_cell.angle_alpha   90.00
_cell.angle_beta   90.00
_cell.angle_gamma   90.00
#
_symmetry.space_group_name_H-M   'P 1'
#
loop_
_entity.id
_entity.type
_entity.pdbx_description
1 polymer ?
#
loop_
_entity_poly.entity_id
_entity_poly.type
_entity_poly.pdbx_seq_one_letter_code
_entity_poly.pdbx_strand_id
1 'polypeptide(L)'
;MLIKRYQYNPILTKDDVPYPVATVHNAAVVKYEGKYIMVFRSHKLNGRSILGIAVSNDGYNFKVNEKPFMIPSTEGVFKEYEAYGVEDPRITFIDGEYLITYSAYSRHGVRIGLAKTKDFKSIERISLITESDYRNVVIFP
;
A
#
# COMPACT_ATOMS: atom_id res chain seq x y z
N MET A 1 24.93 -15.04 3.05
CA MET A 1 23.49 -15.36 3.22
C MET A 1 22.96 -15.91 1.90
N LEU A 2 22.42 -17.13 1.90
CA LEU A 2 21.76 -17.70 0.72
C LEU A 2 20.26 -17.46 0.83
N ILE A 3 19.71 -16.57 0.00
CA ILE A 3 18.27 -16.32 -0.08
C ILE A 3 17.67 -17.39 -1.00
N LYS A 4 16.76 -18.22 -0.48
CA LYS A 4 16.01 -19.19 -1.28
C LYS A 4 14.68 -18.57 -1.72
N ARG A 5 14.45 -18.48 -3.02
CA ARG A 5 13.15 -18.05 -3.56
C ARG A 5 12.10 -19.12 -3.28
N TYR A 6 10.89 -18.68 -2.98
CA TYR A 6 9.74 -19.57 -2.91
C TYR A 6 9.50 -20.23 -4.27
N GLN A 7 9.28 -21.54 -4.27
CA GLN A 7 9.21 -22.35 -5.50
C GLN A 7 7.94 -22.11 -6.32
N TYR A 8 6.88 -21.57 -5.68
CA TYR A 8 5.61 -21.26 -6.33
C TYR A 8 5.40 -19.75 -6.50
N ASN A 9 6.49 -18.99 -6.71
CA ASN A 9 6.34 -17.60 -7.13
C ASN A 9 5.69 -17.52 -8.52
N PRO A 10 4.89 -16.47 -8.81
CA PRO A 10 4.50 -15.38 -7.91
C PRO A 10 3.41 -15.79 -6.91
N ILE A 11 3.44 -15.21 -5.70
CA ILE A 11 2.44 -15.47 -4.64
C ILE A 11 1.12 -14.70 -4.80
N LEU A 12 1.11 -13.70 -5.68
CA LEU A 12 -0.08 -12.90 -6.02
C LEU A 12 0.15 -12.21 -7.36
N THR A 13 -0.85 -12.22 -8.22
CA THR A 13 -0.82 -11.67 -9.58
C THR A 13 -2.01 -10.73 -9.82
N LYS A 14 -2.03 -10.05 -10.97
CA LYS A 14 -3.18 -9.21 -11.36
C LYS A 14 -4.48 -10.01 -11.53
N ASP A 15 -4.38 -11.31 -11.85
CA ASP A 15 -5.54 -12.15 -12.12
C ASP A 15 -6.25 -12.57 -10.83
N ASP A 16 -5.56 -12.46 -9.69
CA ASP A 16 -6.11 -12.66 -8.35
C ASP A 16 -6.89 -11.44 -7.83
N VAL A 17 -6.81 -10.30 -8.53
CA VAL A 17 -7.42 -9.04 -8.11
C VAL A 17 -8.82 -8.92 -8.71
N PRO A 18 -9.89 -8.81 -7.90
CA PRO A 18 -11.28 -8.82 -8.37
C PRO A 18 -11.75 -7.49 -8.99
N TYR A 19 -10.83 -6.56 -9.25
CA TYR A 19 -11.09 -5.26 -9.85
C TYR A 19 -10.01 -4.92 -10.90
N PRO A 20 -10.32 -4.09 -11.91
CA PRO A 20 -9.45 -3.92 -13.07
C PRO A 20 -8.14 -3.23 -12.71
N VAL A 21 -7.04 -3.99 -12.79
CA VAL A 21 -5.65 -3.53 -12.61
C VAL A 21 -4.76 -4.12 -13.69
N ALA A 22 -3.69 -3.40 -14.02
CA ALA A 22 -2.68 -3.85 -14.97
C ALA A 22 -1.55 -4.65 -14.29
N THR A 23 -1.32 -4.44 -12.98
CA THR A 23 -0.14 -4.95 -12.28
C THR A 23 -0.44 -5.21 -10.80
N VAL A 24 0.38 -6.04 -10.15
CA VAL A 24 0.52 -6.07 -8.69
C VAL A 24 2.00 -6.17 -8.32
N HIS A 25 2.48 -5.30 -7.43
CA HIS A 25 3.89 -5.23 -7.03
C HIS A 25 4.09 -4.36 -5.77
N ASN A 26 5.35 -4.24 -5.32
CA ASN A 26 5.83 -3.30 -4.29
C ASN A 26 4.94 -3.25 -3.03
N ALA A 27 4.72 -4.41 -2.40
CA ALA A 27 3.84 -4.54 -1.27
C ALA A 27 4.54 -4.36 0.09
N ALA A 28 3.77 -3.92 1.08
CA ALA A 28 4.08 -4.06 2.49
C ALA A 28 3.32 -5.25 3.07
N VAL A 29 3.95 -6.00 3.99
CA VAL A 29 3.32 -7.13 4.67
C VAL A 29 3.56 -7.03 6.17
N VAL A 30 2.51 -7.22 6.98
CA VAL A 30 2.57 -7.20 8.46
C VAL A 30 1.66 -8.28 9.04
N LYS A 31 1.87 -8.64 10.30
CA LYS A 31 0.92 -9.49 11.05
C LYS A 31 -0.14 -8.66 11.76
N TYR A 32 -1.38 -9.09 11.66
CA TYR A 32 -2.55 -8.53 12.35
C TYR A 32 -3.50 -9.67 12.72
N GLU A 33 -3.88 -9.77 14.00
CA GLU A 33 -4.79 -10.82 14.51
C GLU A 33 -4.41 -12.25 14.07
N GLY A 34 -3.10 -12.56 14.10
CA GLY A 34 -2.58 -13.88 13.71
C GLY A 34 -2.54 -14.16 12.21
N LYS A 35 -2.92 -13.20 11.36
CA LYS A 35 -2.91 -13.30 9.89
C LYS A 35 -1.86 -12.37 9.29
N TYR A 36 -1.47 -12.66 8.05
CA TYR A 36 -0.66 -11.76 7.24
C TYR A 36 -1.57 -10.82 6.45
N ILE A 37 -1.33 -9.53 6.59
CA ILE A 37 -1.96 -8.48 5.79
C ILE A 37 -0.94 -7.97 4.81
N MET A 38 -1.26 -8.03 3.52
CA MET A 38 -0.48 -7.46 2.43
C MET A 38 -1.20 -6.23 1.89
N VAL A 39 -0.55 -5.07 1.92
CA VAL A 39 -1.00 -3.87 1.19
C VAL A 39 -0.08 -3.71 -0.03
N PHE A 40 -0.62 -3.84 -1.23
CA PHE A 40 0.16 -3.92 -2.46
C PHE A 40 -0.17 -2.76 -3.42
N ARG A 41 0.81 -2.37 -4.24
CA ARG A 41 0.57 -1.39 -5.31
C ARG A 41 0.03 -2.07 -6.55
N SER A 42 -0.93 -1.41 -7.18
CA SER A 42 -1.42 -1.74 -8.52
C SER A 42 -1.58 -0.49 -9.36
N HIS A 43 -1.26 -0.59 -10.66
CA HIS A 43 -1.71 0.40 -11.63
C HIS A 43 -3.12 0.08 -12.11
N LYS A 44 -3.98 1.09 -12.15
CA LYS A 44 -5.19 1.07 -12.97
C LYS A 44 -4.79 1.01 -14.46
N LEU A 45 -5.75 0.69 -15.32
CA LEU A 45 -5.53 0.64 -16.78
C LEU A 45 -5.08 1.98 -17.38
N ASN A 46 -5.33 3.10 -16.70
CA ASN A 46 -4.86 4.43 -17.08
C ASN A 46 -3.46 4.79 -16.50
N GLY A 47 -2.76 3.82 -15.92
CA GLY A 47 -1.42 4.01 -15.33
C GLY A 47 -1.39 4.60 -13.92
N ARG A 48 -2.53 5.07 -13.37
CA ARG A 48 -2.56 5.63 -12.00
C ARG A 48 -2.43 4.55 -10.93
N SER A 49 -1.59 4.77 -9.94
CA SER A 49 -1.39 3.82 -8.84
C SER A 49 -2.50 3.88 -7.80
N ILE A 50 -2.90 2.71 -7.30
CA ILE A 50 -3.75 2.50 -6.14
C ILE A 50 -3.13 1.45 -5.23
N LEU A 51 -3.60 1.37 -3.99
CA LEU A 51 -3.21 0.31 -3.07
C LEU A 51 -4.36 -0.68 -2.90
N GLY A 52 -4.08 -1.96 -3.16
CA GLY A 52 -4.96 -3.07 -2.79
C GLY A 52 -4.58 -3.67 -1.45
N ILE A 53 -5.45 -4.50 -0.89
CA ILE A 53 -5.20 -5.26 0.33
C ILE A 53 -5.57 -6.74 0.12
N ALA A 54 -4.75 -7.62 0.67
CA ALA A 54 -4.97 -9.06 0.68
C ALA A 54 -4.63 -9.66 2.03
N VAL A 55 -5.28 -10.78 2.36
CA VAL A 55 -5.13 -11.48 3.64
C VAL A 55 -4.69 -12.91 3.41
N SER A 56 -3.76 -13.40 4.24
CA SER A 56 -3.27 -14.77 4.21
C SER A 56 -3.11 -15.34 5.62
N ASN A 57 -3.33 -16.65 5.78
CA ASN A 57 -3.03 -17.36 7.02
C ASN A 57 -1.59 -17.88 7.08
N ASP A 58 -0.95 -18.10 5.92
CA ASP A 58 0.37 -18.76 5.82
C ASP A 58 1.47 -17.85 5.25
N GLY A 59 1.10 -16.68 4.74
CA GLY A 59 2.04 -15.73 4.14
C GLY A 59 2.41 -16.04 2.68
N TYR A 60 1.75 -17.01 2.05
CA TYR A 60 1.97 -17.42 0.65
C TYR A 60 0.69 -17.40 -0.17
N ASN A 61 -0.44 -17.82 0.40
CA ASN A 61 -1.74 -17.86 -0.27
C ASN A 61 -2.59 -16.67 0.17
N PHE A 62 -2.71 -15.65 -0.67
CA PHE A 62 -3.38 -14.40 -0.36
C PHE A 62 -4.75 -14.31 -1.04
N LYS A 63 -5.77 -13.88 -0.28
CA LYS A 63 -7.08 -13.51 -0.81
C LYS A 63 -7.21 -11.99 -0.86
N VAL A 64 -7.39 -11.44 -2.06
CA VAL A 64 -7.55 -9.99 -2.28
C VAL A 64 -8.97 -9.56 -1.90
N ASN A 65 -9.09 -8.40 -1.26
CA ASN A 65 -10.41 -7.80 -0.98
C ASN A 65 -11.10 -7.33 -2.27
N GLU A 66 -12.44 -7.26 -2.24
CA GLU A 66 -13.24 -6.84 -3.41
C GLU A 66 -13.01 -5.40 -3.87
N LYS A 67 -12.45 -4.55 -3.00
CA LYS A 67 -12.20 -3.13 -3.28
C LYS A 67 -10.76 -2.76 -2.94
N PRO A 68 -10.19 -1.75 -3.62
CA PRO A 68 -8.91 -1.18 -3.24
C PRO A 68 -8.93 -0.66 -1.80
N PHE A 69 -7.80 -0.76 -1.13
CA PHE A 69 -7.59 -0.27 0.23
C PHE A 69 -7.39 1.25 0.26
N MET A 70 -6.56 1.78 -0.65
CA MET A 70 -6.39 3.22 -0.82
C MET A 70 -6.47 3.58 -2.30
N ILE A 71 -7.27 4.60 -2.58
CA ILE A 71 -7.27 5.34 -3.84
C ILE A 71 -6.94 6.80 -3.54
N PRO A 72 -6.48 7.59 -4.53
CA PRO A 72 -6.30 9.03 -4.35
C PRO A 72 -7.49 9.69 -3.66
N SER A 73 -7.21 10.50 -2.63
CA SER A 73 -8.22 11.24 -1.89
C SER A 73 -9.01 12.16 -2.83
N THR A 74 -10.28 12.39 -2.50
CA THR A 74 -11.11 13.39 -3.16
C THR A 74 -11.25 14.68 -2.35
N GLU A 75 -10.60 14.73 -1.17
CA GLU A 75 -10.78 15.78 -0.17
C GLU A 75 -9.44 16.35 0.31
N GLY A 76 -9.51 17.61 0.74
CA GLY A 76 -8.40 18.34 1.36
C GLY A 76 -7.14 18.42 0.51
N VAL A 77 -6.00 18.63 1.19
CA VAL A 77 -4.67 18.71 0.57
C VAL A 77 -4.30 17.42 -0.17
N PHE A 78 -4.75 16.26 0.32
CA PHE A 78 -4.44 14.97 -0.30
C PHE A 78 -5.06 14.82 -1.70
N LYS A 79 -6.19 15.46 -1.99
CA LYS A 79 -6.76 15.49 -3.34
C LYS A 79 -5.77 15.99 -4.38
N GLU A 80 -5.01 17.03 -4.02
CA GLU A 80 -4.02 17.64 -4.89
C GLU A 80 -2.77 16.75 -5.00
N TYR A 81 -2.22 16.32 -3.87
CA TYR A 81 -0.93 15.63 -3.84
C TYR A 81 -0.98 14.13 -4.19
N GLU A 82 -2.15 13.50 -4.21
CA GLU A 82 -2.32 12.11 -4.64
C GLU A 82 -2.89 11.98 -6.07
N ALA A 83 -3.09 13.10 -6.77
CA ALA A 83 -3.87 13.15 -8.02
C ALA A 83 -3.40 12.17 -9.12
N TYR A 84 -2.12 11.77 -9.11
CA TYR A 84 -1.53 10.82 -10.06
C TYR A 84 -1.35 9.41 -9.47
N GLY A 85 -1.47 9.24 -8.16
CA GLY A 85 -1.52 7.92 -7.54
C GLY A 85 -1.04 7.91 -6.09
N VAL A 86 -1.34 6.79 -5.44
CA VAL A 86 -0.78 6.39 -4.15
C VAL A 86 0.06 5.14 -4.35
N GLU A 87 1.31 5.15 -3.90
CA GLU A 87 2.31 4.17 -4.34
C GLU A 87 3.19 3.62 -3.21
N ASP A 88 3.68 2.39 -3.42
CA ASP A 88 4.76 1.74 -2.68
C ASP A 88 4.63 1.90 -1.14
N PRO A 89 3.59 1.31 -0.53
CA PRO A 89 3.34 1.43 0.89
C PRO A 89 4.45 0.75 1.71
N ARG A 90 4.71 1.27 2.90
CA ARG A 90 5.40 0.58 3.99
C ARG A 90 4.56 0.68 5.25
N ILE A 91 4.60 -0.35 6.08
CA ILE A 91 3.76 -0.46 7.28
C ILE A 91 4.66 -0.74 8.48
N THR A 92 4.52 0.05 9.54
CA THR A 92 5.21 -0.13 10.82
C THR A 92 4.19 -0.03 11.95
N PHE A 93 4.21 -1.00 12.88
CA PHE A 93 3.31 -1.00 14.04
C PHE A 93 3.99 -0.28 15.22
N ILE A 94 3.38 0.80 15.72
CA ILE A 94 3.91 1.63 16.81
C ILE A 94 2.73 2.06 17.69
N ASP A 95 2.88 1.94 19.01
CA ASP A 95 1.91 2.43 20.02
C ASP A 95 0.44 2.01 19.77
N GLY A 96 0.23 0.78 19.28
CA GLY A 96 -1.12 0.25 19.05
C GLY A 96 -1.75 0.64 17.70
N GLU A 97 -0.98 1.27 16.81
CA GLU A 97 -1.42 1.73 15.49
C GLU A 97 -0.50 1.18 14.40
N TYR A 98 -1.07 0.89 13.22
CA TYR A 98 -0.29 0.59 12.03
C TYR A 98 -0.10 1.86 11.23
N LEU A 99 1.10 2.43 11.30
CA LEU A 99 1.50 3.57 10.48
C LEU A 99 1.84 3.12 9.08
N ILE A 100 1.36 3.87 8.08
CA ILE A 100 1.51 3.57 6.66
C ILE A 100 2.17 4.78 6.00
N THR A 101 3.40 4.61 5.52
CA THR A 101 4.02 5.58 4.62
C THR A 101 3.79 5.18 3.18
N TYR A 102 3.47 6.13 2.32
CA TYR A 102 3.25 5.90 0.89
C TYR A 102 3.67 7.11 0.07
N SER A 103 3.99 6.88 -1.20
CA SER A 103 4.26 7.96 -2.16
C SER A 103 2.94 8.57 -2.61
N ALA A 104 2.74 9.85 -2.34
CA ALA A 104 1.65 10.67 -2.87
C ALA A 104 2.17 11.41 -4.11
N TYR A 105 1.73 10.97 -5.30
CA TYR A 105 2.21 11.52 -6.56
C TYR A 105 1.22 12.52 -7.17
N SER A 106 1.74 13.67 -7.62
CA SER A 106 0.97 14.71 -8.29
C SER A 106 1.82 15.49 -9.29
N ARG A 107 1.23 16.56 -9.85
CA ARG A 107 1.93 17.56 -10.67
C ARG A 107 3.07 18.28 -9.93
N HIS A 108 3.11 18.20 -8.60
CA HIS A 108 4.12 18.84 -7.75
C HIS A 108 5.30 17.92 -7.41
N GLY A 109 5.44 16.78 -8.09
CA GLY A 109 6.39 15.73 -7.73
C GLY A 109 5.81 14.76 -6.69
N VAL A 110 6.68 14.02 -6.00
CA VAL A 110 6.26 13.07 -4.97
C VAL A 110 6.58 13.57 -3.57
N ARG A 111 5.56 13.51 -2.72
CA ARG A 111 5.69 13.66 -1.28
C ARG A 111 5.38 12.33 -0.61
N ILE A 112 5.80 12.18 0.64
CA ILE A 112 5.40 11.02 1.45
C ILE A 112 4.14 11.36 2.24
N GLY A 113 3.07 10.62 1.99
CA GLY A 113 1.90 10.60 2.86
C GLY A 113 2.13 9.66 4.04
N LEU A 114 1.69 10.11 5.22
CA LEU A 114 1.55 9.30 6.42
C LEU A 114 0.06 9.06 6.65
N ALA A 115 -0.33 7.79 6.72
CA ALA A 115 -1.64 7.36 7.15
C ALA A 115 -1.52 6.39 8.33
N LYS A 116 -2.63 6.09 8.99
CA LYS A 116 -2.71 5.04 10.01
C LYS A 116 -4.00 4.24 9.93
N THR A 117 -3.96 3.06 10.52
CA THR A 117 -5.12 2.19 10.73
C THR A 117 -4.93 1.35 11.98
N LYS A 118 -6.03 0.97 12.64
CA LYS A 118 -6.03 -0.04 13.71
C LYS A 118 -6.53 -1.41 13.25
N ASP A 119 -7.28 -1.45 12.15
CA ASP A 119 -8.11 -2.59 11.78
C ASP A 119 -7.98 -3.02 10.31
N PHE A 120 -7.18 -2.30 9.52
CA PHE A 120 -7.03 -2.48 8.08
C PHE A 120 -8.36 -2.43 7.30
N LYS A 121 -9.37 -1.75 7.86
CA LYS A 121 -10.66 -1.46 7.21
C LYS A 121 -10.85 0.04 7.05
N SER A 122 -10.52 0.79 8.10
CA SER A 122 -10.55 2.25 8.12
C SER A 122 -9.14 2.81 8.00
N ILE A 123 -8.99 3.94 7.31
CA ILE A 123 -7.70 4.60 7.11
C ILE A 123 -7.86 6.08 7.39
N GLU A 124 -7.00 6.60 8.24
CA GLU A 124 -6.88 8.03 8.50
C GLU A 124 -5.60 8.54 7.83
N ARG A 125 -5.72 9.50 6.91
CA ARG A 125 -4.57 10.24 6.39
C ARG A 125 -4.18 11.32 7.39
N ILE A 126 -2.95 11.30 7.86
CA ILE A 126 -2.47 12.19 8.92
C ILE A 126 -1.84 13.45 8.32
N SER A 127 -0.80 13.27 7.50
CA SER A 127 -0.03 14.40 6.96
C SER A 127 0.80 14.01 5.74
N LEU A 128 1.28 15.02 5.01
CA LEU A 128 2.38 14.87 4.06
C LEU A 128 3.67 15.21 4.81
N ILE A 129 4.50 14.21 5.08
CA ILE A 129 5.62 14.29 6.05
C ILE A 129 6.96 14.74 5.44
N THR A 130 6.99 15.00 4.14
CA THR A 130 8.18 15.48 3.42
C THR A 130 7.81 16.62 2.48
N GLU A 131 8.80 17.38 2.02
CA GLU A 131 8.69 18.18 0.80
C GLU A 131 8.79 17.28 -0.46
N SER A 132 8.57 17.87 -1.64
CA SER A 132 8.86 17.21 -2.92
C SER A 132 10.34 17.44 -3.33
N ASP A 133 11.05 16.50 -3.97
CA ASP A 133 10.68 15.12 -4.33
C ASP A 133 11.31 14.12 -3.36
N TYR A 134 10.49 13.32 -2.68
CA TYR A 134 10.91 12.30 -1.72
C TYR A 134 10.16 10.98 -1.94
N ARG A 135 10.90 9.87 -1.87
CA ARG A 135 10.39 8.50 -2.02
C ARG A 135 11.02 7.57 -0.98
N ASN A 136 10.43 6.39 -0.80
CA ASN A 136 10.99 5.28 -0.02
C ASN A 136 11.22 5.54 1.48
N VAL A 137 10.39 6.37 2.13
CA VAL A 137 10.47 6.56 3.58
C VAL A 137 9.94 5.33 4.32
N VAL A 138 10.71 4.86 5.30
CA VAL A 138 10.39 3.74 6.19
C VAL A 138 10.55 4.21 7.63
N ILE A 139 9.56 3.94 8.47
CA ILE A 139 9.59 4.29 9.90
C ILE A 139 10.22 3.14 10.68
N PHE A 140 11.10 3.46 11.63
CA PHE A 140 11.70 2.49 12.54
C PHE A 140 10.65 1.93 13.50
N PRO A 141 10.64 0.61 13.78
CA PRO A 141 9.75 0.01 14.77
C PRO A 141 10.21 0.26 16.21
#